data_AF-A0A8S9GVR0-F1
#
_entry.id   AF-A0A8S9GVR0-F1
#
_cell.length_a   1.000
_cell.length_b   1.000
_cell.length_c   1.000
_cell.angle_alpha   90.00
_cell.angle_beta   90.00
_cell.angle_gamma   90.00
#
_symmetry.space_group_name_H-M   'P 1'
#
loop_
_entity.id
_entity.type
_entity.pdbx_description
1 polymer ?
#
loop_
_entity_poly.entity_id
_entity_poly.type
_entity_poly.pdbx_seq_one_letter_code
_entity_poly.pdbx_strand_id
1 'polypeptide(L)'
;MESYSRKWCVVFVLLALASSVAKAQQVPCYFIFGDSLVDNGNNNGLVSFARANYFPYGIDFGGPTGRFSNGKTTVDEIAELLGFKDYIPAYNTVSGRQILTGVNYASAAAGIREETGRQLVT
;
A
#
# COMPACT_ATOMS: atom_id res chain seq x y z
N MET A 1 -44.23 17.84 -20.09
CA MET A 1 -43.57 17.30 -18.87
C MET A 1 -42.39 16.39 -19.21
N GLU A 2 -42.51 15.46 -20.17
CA GLU A 2 -41.42 14.54 -20.53
C GLU A 2 -40.11 15.20 -20.99
N SER A 3 -40.18 16.25 -21.81
CA SER A 3 -38.99 16.97 -22.32
C SER A 3 -38.17 17.62 -21.20
N TYR A 4 -38.84 18.11 -20.14
CA TYR A 4 -38.18 18.68 -18.97
C TYR A 4 -37.48 17.58 -18.15
N SER A 5 -38.16 16.46 -17.91
CA SER A 5 -37.59 15.29 -17.22
C SER A 5 -36.34 14.72 -17.91
N ARG A 6 -36.35 14.65 -19.25
CA ARG A 6 -35.22 14.16 -20.04
C ARG A 6 -33.98 15.05 -19.93
N LYS A 7 -34.16 16.38 -19.92
CA LYS A 7 -33.05 17.35 -19.75
C LYS A 7 -32.40 17.21 -18.37
N TRP A 8 -33.21 17.07 -17.32
CA TRP A 8 -32.71 16.87 -15.96
C TRP A 8 -31.99 15.53 -15.81
N CYS A 9 -32.50 14.44 -16.40
CA CYS A 9 -31.79 13.16 -16.43
C CYS A 9 -30.41 13.29 -17.10
N VAL A 10 -30.31 14.00 -18.23
CA VAL A 10 -29.02 14.22 -18.90
C VAL A 10 -28.06 15.02 -18.01
N VAL A 11 -28.54 16.06 -17.32
CA VAL A 11 -27.72 16.84 -16.39
C VAL A 11 -27.23 15.98 -15.22
N PHE A 12 -28.10 15.13 -14.64
CA PHE A 12 -27.71 14.20 -13.58
C PHE A 12 -26.68 13.17 -14.05
N VAL A 13 -26.85 12.60 -15.25
CA VAL A 13 -25.87 11.67 -15.85
C VAL A 13 -24.54 12.36 -16.10
N LEU A 14 -24.54 13.59 -16.64
CA LEU A 14 -23.31 14.36 -16.87
C LEU A 14 -22.59 14.73 -15.56
N LEU A 15 -23.32 15.10 -14.51
CA LEU A 15 -22.77 15.37 -13.18
C LEU A 15 -22.18 14.11 -12.53
N ALA A 16 -22.85 12.96 -12.66
CA ALA A 16 -22.34 11.69 -12.17
C ALA A 16 -21.06 11.27 -12.90
N LEU A 17 -21.01 11.45 -14.23
CA LEU A 17 -19.82 11.19 -15.04
C LEU A 17 -18.67 12.15 -14.71
N ALA A 18 -18.95 13.43 -14.50
CA ALA A 18 -17.93 14.42 -14.10
C ALA A 18 -17.33 14.13 -12.71
N SER A 19 -18.12 13.51 -11.81
CA SER A 19 -17.68 13.10 -10.48
C SER A 19 -16.84 11.81 -10.48
N SER A 20 -16.85 11.07 -11.60
CA SER A 20 -16.19 9.76 -11.74
C SER A 20 -14.75 9.82 -12.27
N VAL A 21 -14.09 10.99 -12.20
CA VAL A 21 -12.65 11.07 -12.51
C VAL A 21 -11.89 10.29 -11.45
N ALA A 22 -11.58 9.03 -11.76
CA ALA A 22 -10.56 8.29 -11.04
C ALA A 22 -9.30 9.18 -10.97
N LYS A 23 -8.77 9.42 -9.77
CA LYS A 23 -7.48 10.08 -9.63
C LYS A 23 -6.47 9.28 -10.46
N ALA A 24 -6.02 9.87 -11.56
CA ALA A 24 -4.99 9.25 -12.36
C ALA A 24 -3.73 9.08 -11.49
N GLN A 25 -3.09 7.93 -11.62
CA GLN A 25 -1.82 7.66 -10.95
C GLN A 25 -0.81 8.75 -11.35
N GLN A 26 -0.24 9.42 -10.35
CA GLN A 26 0.58 10.63 -10.56
C GLN A 26 2.02 10.32 -10.99
N VAL A 27 2.52 9.14 -10.63
CA VAL A 27 3.87 8.67 -10.94
C VAL A 27 3.82 7.25 -11.47
N PRO A 28 4.69 6.83 -12.41
CA PRO A 28 4.60 5.50 -13.03
C PRO A 28 4.92 4.35 -12.06
N CYS A 29 5.66 4.62 -10.99
CA CYS A 29 6.11 3.65 -10.01
C CYS A 29 6.38 4.29 -8.65
N TYR A 30 6.27 3.51 -7.58
CA TYR A 30 6.64 3.92 -6.22
C TYR A 30 7.46 2.84 -5.53
N PHE A 31 8.74 3.14 -5.28
CA PHE A 31 9.67 2.23 -4.60
C PHE A 31 9.85 2.68 -3.15
N ILE A 32 9.72 1.74 -2.22
CA ILE A 32 9.76 2.01 -0.79
C ILE A 32 10.95 1.26 -0.19
N PHE A 33 11.76 1.95 0.60
CA PHE A 33 12.88 1.39 1.36
C PHE A 33 12.77 1.87 2.80
N GLY A 34 13.14 1.02 3.75
CA GLY A 34 13.08 1.37 5.16
C GLY A 34 13.09 0.15 6.07
N ASP A 35 12.56 0.35 7.27
CA ASP A 35 12.47 -0.64 8.33
C ASP A 35 11.02 -1.03 8.62
N SER A 36 10.75 -1.49 9.84
CA SER A 36 9.42 -1.87 10.34
C SER A 36 8.34 -0.80 10.15
N LEU A 37 8.69 0.49 10.14
CA LEU A 37 7.71 1.58 9.99
C LEU A 37 6.99 1.54 8.65
N VAL A 38 7.62 0.93 7.64
CA VAL A 38 7.09 0.87 6.27
C VAL A 38 7.16 -0.54 5.68
N ASP A 39 7.57 -1.55 6.43
CA ASP A 39 7.47 -2.96 6.04
C ASP A 39 5.99 -3.39 5.97
N ASN A 40 5.60 -4.02 4.87
CA ASN A 40 4.26 -4.52 4.62
C ASN A 40 4.17 -6.06 4.56
N GLY A 41 5.20 -6.77 5.03
CA GLY A 41 5.23 -8.23 5.12
C GLY A 41 6.44 -8.90 4.47
N ASN A 42 7.50 -8.15 4.14
CA ASN A 42 8.74 -8.73 3.62
C ASN A 42 9.36 -9.72 4.60
N ASN A 43 9.26 -9.43 5.90
CA ASN A 43 9.84 -10.29 6.93
C ASN A 43 9.03 -11.55 7.25
N ASN A 44 7.80 -11.70 6.74
CA ASN A 44 6.91 -12.80 7.12
C ASN A 44 7.50 -14.19 6.83
N GLY A 45 8.32 -14.31 5.78
CA GLY A 45 8.99 -15.55 5.36
C GLY A 45 10.43 -15.71 5.90
N LEU A 46 10.94 -14.76 6.68
CA LEU A 46 12.30 -14.79 7.20
C LEU A 46 12.36 -15.43 8.59
N VAL A 47 13.50 -16.06 8.91
CA VAL A 47 13.82 -16.49 10.27
C VAL A 47 14.26 -15.26 11.06
N SER A 48 13.30 -14.57 11.66
CA SER A 48 13.52 -13.30 12.36
C SER A 48 12.48 -13.10 13.48
N PHE A 49 12.85 -12.35 14.52
CA PHE A 49 11.91 -11.85 15.51
C PHE A 49 11.19 -10.58 15.06
N ALA A 50 11.72 -9.88 14.05
CA ALA A 50 11.11 -8.69 13.49
C ALA A 50 10.01 -9.07 12.48
N ARG A 51 8.86 -9.53 12.99
CA ARG A 51 7.66 -9.85 12.20
C ARG A 51 6.43 -9.23 12.86
N ALA A 52 5.43 -8.89 12.05
CA ALA A 52 4.13 -8.38 12.51
C ALA A 52 2.96 -9.12 11.82
N ASN A 53 3.13 -10.41 11.55
CA ASN A 53 2.11 -11.29 10.96
C ASN A 53 1.28 -12.03 12.03
N TYR A 54 1.05 -11.39 13.17
CA TYR A 54 0.24 -11.93 14.28
C TYR A 54 -0.61 -10.83 14.92
N PHE A 55 -1.67 -11.24 15.61
CA PHE A 55 -2.58 -10.32 16.32
C PHE A 55 -1.85 -9.60 17.47
N PRO A 56 -2.06 -8.28 17.71
CA PRO A 56 -3.15 -7.44 17.21
C PRO A 56 -2.87 -6.67 15.91
N TYR A 57 -1.72 -6.89 15.26
CA TYR A 57 -1.39 -6.18 14.03
C TYR A 57 -2.41 -6.46 12.92
N GLY A 58 -2.71 -5.42 12.14
CA GLY A 58 -3.66 -5.50 11.04
C GLY A 58 -5.14 -5.62 11.45
N ILE A 59 -5.51 -5.38 12.72
CA ILE A 59 -6.92 -5.44 13.17
C ILE A 59 -7.84 -4.49 12.39
N ASP A 60 -7.34 -3.32 11.98
CA ASP A 60 -8.04 -2.34 11.16
C ASP A 60 -7.78 -2.54 9.65
N PHE A 61 -7.08 -3.61 9.27
CA PHE A 61 -6.67 -3.96 7.90
C PHE A 61 -7.19 -5.33 7.43
N GLY A 62 -8.11 -5.95 8.17
CA GLY A 62 -8.66 -7.26 7.85
C GLY A 62 -7.79 -8.46 8.24
N GLY A 63 -6.74 -8.23 9.04
CA GLY A 63 -5.89 -9.26 9.63
C GLY A 63 -4.39 -8.95 9.53
N PRO A 64 -3.53 -9.75 10.19
CA PRO A 64 -2.10 -9.49 10.24
C PRO A 64 -1.43 -9.67 8.86
N THR A 65 -0.99 -8.57 8.25
CA THR A 65 -0.30 -8.58 6.95
C THR A 65 1.22 -8.57 7.07
N GLY A 66 1.77 -8.23 8.23
CA GLY A 66 3.20 -7.94 8.42
C GLY A 66 3.52 -6.45 8.54
N ARG A 67 2.52 -5.57 8.44
CA ARG A 67 2.62 -4.16 8.84
C ARG A 67 2.71 -4.05 10.36
N PHE A 68 3.67 -3.27 10.85
CA PHE A 68 3.83 -2.96 12.27
C PHE A 68 2.82 -1.90 12.74
N SER A 69 1.56 -2.06 12.34
CA SER A 69 0.44 -1.15 12.62
C SER A 69 -0.86 -1.96 12.70
N ASN A 70 -1.92 -1.39 13.27
CA ASN A 70 -3.26 -1.94 13.18
C ASN A 70 -3.83 -1.84 11.76
N GLY A 71 -3.38 -0.85 10.99
CA GLY A 71 -3.94 -0.49 9.70
C GLY A 71 -2.87 -0.20 8.66
N LYS A 72 -3.13 0.83 7.86
CA LYS A 72 -2.20 1.41 6.89
C LYS A 72 -0.94 1.95 7.58
N THR A 73 0.17 1.90 6.85
CA THR A 73 1.40 2.64 7.15
C THR A 73 1.41 3.96 6.38
N THR A 74 2.34 4.86 6.68
CA THR A 74 2.46 6.15 5.96
C THR A 74 2.65 5.97 4.45
N VAL A 75 3.36 4.91 4.02
CA VAL A 75 3.59 4.65 2.59
C VAL A 75 2.35 4.11 1.87
N ASP A 76 1.45 3.44 2.59
CA ASP A 76 0.15 3.04 2.04
C ASP A 76 -0.72 4.28 1.77
N GLU A 77 -0.74 5.24 2.71
CA GLU A 77 -1.47 6.51 2.55
C GLU A 77 -0.89 7.32 1.39
N ILE A 78 0.44 7.38 1.26
CA ILE A 78 1.10 8.05 0.12
C ILE A 78 0.71 7.38 -1.20
N ALA A 79 0.65 6.05 -1.28
CA ALA A 79 0.25 5.34 -2.49
C ALA A 79 -1.19 5.69 -2.90
N GLU A 80 -2.12 5.77 -1.95
CA GLU A 80 -3.50 6.20 -2.21
C GLU A 80 -3.57 7.66 -2.67
N LEU A 81 -2.80 8.56 -2.05
CA LEU A 81 -2.74 9.97 -2.43
C LEU A 81 -2.16 10.16 -3.85
N LEU A 82 -1.19 9.33 -4.24
CA LEU A 82 -0.60 9.27 -5.57
C LEU A 82 -1.52 8.60 -6.62
N GLY A 83 -2.67 8.05 -6.22
CA GLY A 83 -3.64 7.46 -7.13
C GLY A 83 -3.30 6.04 -7.58
N PHE A 84 -2.52 5.28 -6.80
CA PHE A 84 -2.36 3.84 -7.06
C PHE A 84 -3.66 3.10 -6.73
N LYS A 85 -4.04 2.15 -7.58
CA LYS A 85 -5.25 1.35 -7.40
C LYS A 85 -5.12 0.34 -6.26
N ASP A 86 -3.93 -0.26 -6.16
CA ASP A 86 -3.60 -1.29 -5.19
C ASP A 86 -2.42 -0.82 -4.32
N TYR A 87 -2.28 -1.37 -3.11
CA TYR A 87 -1.11 -1.11 -2.28
C TYR A 87 0.17 -1.61 -2.96
N ILE A 88 1.27 -0.89 -2.73
CA ILE A 88 2.58 -1.31 -3.26
C ILE A 88 2.95 -2.67 -2.64
N PRO A 89 3.24 -3.70 -3.44
CA PRO A 89 3.44 -5.05 -2.93
C PRO A 89 4.80 -5.20 -2.21
N ALA A 90 4.84 -6.13 -1.26
CA ALA A 90 6.09 -6.59 -0.65
C ALA A 90 7.01 -7.22 -1.71
N TYR A 91 8.31 -7.01 -1.61
CA TYR A 91 9.32 -7.58 -2.51
C TYR A 91 9.20 -9.11 -2.63
N ASN A 92 8.93 -9.80 -1.52
CA ASN A 92 8.81 -11.27 -1.51
C ASN A 92 7.57 -11.83 -2.23
N THR A 93 6.62 -11.00 -2.68
CA THR A 93 5.40 -11.44 -3.39
C THR A 93 5.40 -11.13 -4.88
N VAL A 94 6.45 -10.49 -5.41
CA VAL A 94 6.52 -10.06 -6.81
C VAL A 94 7.75 -10.57 -7.54
N SER A 95 7.66 -10.68 -8.87
CA SER A 95 8.79 -11.04 -9.71
C SER A 95 8.69 -10.44 -11.11
N GLY A 96 9.84 -10.42 -11.82
CA GLY A 96 9.90 -10.00 -13.22
C GLY A 96 9.36 -8.58 -13.46
N ARG A 97 8.48 -8.43 -14.44
CA ARG A 97 7.96 -7.11 -14.87
C ARG A 97 7.07 -6.41 -13.84
N GLN A 98 6.55 -7.13 -12.84
CA GLN A 98 5.76 -6.53 -11.76
C GLN A 98 6.59 -5.54 -10.93
N ILE A 99 7.92 -5.73 -10.88
CA ILE A 99 8.82 -4.82 -10.15
C ILE A 99 8.82 -3.41 -10.77
N LEU A 100 8.56 -3.31 -12.08
CA LEU A 100 8.63 -2.04 -12.81
C LEU A 100 7.55 -1.03 -12.39
N THR A 101 6.50 -1.47 -11.68
CA THR A 101 5.42 -0.60 -11.20
C THR A 101 5.64 -0.08 -9.78
N GLY A 102 6.76 -0.42 -9.14
CA GLY A 102 7.05 -0.08 -7.75
C GLY A 102 6.92 -1.29 -6.82
N VAL A 103 7.80 -1.35 -5.81
CA VAL A 103 7.92 -2.44 -4.85
C VAL A 103 8.33 -1.88 -3.51
N ASN A 104 7.83 -2.51 -2.44
CA ASN A 104 8.27 -2.25 -1.09
C ASN A 104 9.40 -3.21 -0.71
N TYR A 105 10.61 -2.66 -0.54
CA TYR A 105 11.83 -3.36 -0.12
C TYR A 105 12.15 -3.16 1.36
N ALA A 106 11.28 -2.49 2.12
CA ALA A 106 11.50 -2.30 3.54
C ALA A 106 11.52 -3.64 4.27
N SER A 107 12.43 -3.78 5.21
CA SER A 107 12.57 -5.01 6.00
C SER A 107 12.65 -4.62 7.46
N ALA A 108 11.77 -5.19 8.29
CA ALA A 108 11.81 -4.90 9.71
C ALA A 108 13.18 -5.26 10.31
N ALA A 109 13.64 -4.41 11.23
CA ALA A 109 15.01 -4.38 11.76
C ALA A 109 16.13 -3.99 10.77
N ALA A 110 15.81 -3.53 9.55
CA ALA A 110 16.82 -2.88 8.72
C ALA A 110 17.41 -1.67 9.47
N GLY A 111 18.74 -1.62 9.50
CA GLY A 111 19.50 -0.57 10.16
C GLY A 111 20.44 0.13 9.19
N ILE A 112 20.92 1.32 9.57
CA ILE A 112 21.87 2.10 8.74
C ILE A 112 23.28 1.51 8.85
N ARG A 113 23.66 1.02 10.03
CA ARG A 113 24.98 0.43 10.31
C ARG A 113 24.85 -1.08 10.39
N GLU A 114 25.95 -1.80 10.15
CA GLU A 114 25.93 -3.27 10.18
C GLU A 114 25.51 -3.85 11.53
N GLU A 115 25.84 -3.19 12.64
CA GLU A 115 25.47 -3.65 13.98
C GLU A 115 24.02 -3.39 14.34
N THR A 116 23.34 -2.46 13.66
CA THR A 116 21.97 -2.07 14.01
C THR A 116 20.98 -3.09 13.45
N GLY A 117 20.09 -3.59 14.30
CA GLY A 117 19.05 -4.54 13.91
C GLY A 117 19.44 -6.01 14.02
N ARG A 118 20.74 -6.32 14.17
CA ARG A 118 21.27 -7.69 14.28
C ARG A 118 20.59 -8.52 15.37
N GLN A 119 20.17 -7.91 16.47
CA GLN A 119 19.51 -8.58 17.58
C GLN A 119 18.12 -9.16 17.24
N LEU A 120 17.55 -8.78 16.10
CA LEU A 120 16.21 -9.21 15.66
C LEU A 120 16.25 -10.14 14.43
N VAL A 121 17.41 -10.31 13.82
CA VAL A 121 17.63 -11.21 12.67
C VAL A 121 18.43 -12.42 13.16
N THR A 122 18.01 -13.62 12.80
CA THR A 122 18.61 -14.88 13.30
C THR A 122 19.55 -15.49 12.27
#